data_AF-A0A661HV07-F1
#
_entry.id   AF-A0A661HV07-F1
#
_cell.length_a   1.000
_cell.length_b   1.000
_cell.length_c   1.000
_cell.angle_alpha   90.00
_cell.angle_beta   90.00
_cell.angle_gamma   90.00
#
_symmetry.space_group_name_H-M   'P 1'
#
loop_
_entity.id
_entity.type
_entity.pdbx_description
1 polymer ?
#
loop_
_entity_poly.entity_id
_entity_poly.type
_entity_poly.pdbx_seq_one_letter_code
_entity_poly.pdbx_strand_id
1 'polypeptide(L)'
;MVMYERRDKNELSFHEDEIILAKMIMDEARTTLEFLYYLMNHKGELTFTIILISADDMRNMKSLLQQWKRGTDILLEIDKENNIYMLICQSTDIVGGKKFGEILMSNIFMYNSLSYCVETEVKTTLYAVQEVIFKMVEQYIEKKHYKESNKVFITTPEEIEYN
;
A
#
# COMPACT_ATOMS: atom_id res chain seq x y z
N MET A 1 -1.73 -31.39 38.59
CA MET A 1 -2.45 -30.18 38.12
C MET A 1 -1.41 -29.22 37.59
N VAL A 2 -1.07 -29.36 36.31
CA VAL A 2 -0.05 -28.53 35.65
C VAL A 2 -0.81 -27.36 35.04
N MET A 3 -0.63 -26.17 35.59
CA MET A 3 -1.12 -24.94 34.97
C MET A 3 -0.43 -24.83 33.61
N TYR A 4 -1.20 -24.98 32.54
CA TYR A 4 -0.78 -24.48 31.24
C TYR A 4 -0.68 -22.97 31.36
N GLU A 5 0.51 -22.47 31.68
CA GLU A 5 0.90 -21.11 31.32
C GLU A 5 0.73 -21.02 29.80
N ARG A 6 -0.39 -20.42 29.37
CA ARG A 6 -0.52 -19.93 28.00
C ARG A 6 0.59 -18.90 27.86
N ARG A 7 1.66 -19.29 27.15
CA ARG A 7 2.71 -18.37 26.74
C ARG A 7 2.05 -17.19 26.03
N ASP A 8 2.04 -16.03 26.69
CA ASP A 8 1.96 -14.73 26.02
C ASP A 8 3.18 -14.61 25.12
N LYS A 9 3.07 -15.13 23.89
CA LYS A 9 4.01 -14.88 22.81
C LYS A 9 3.58 -13.56 22.14
N ASN A 10 3.78 -12.46 22.85
CA ASN A 10 3.70 -11.10 22.32
C ASN A 10 5.00 -10.76 21.58
N GLU A 11 5.27 -11.42 20.47
CA GLU A 11 6.36 -11.06 19.53
C GLU A 11 5.89 -11.32 18.09
N LEU A 12 5.46 -10.25 17.41
CA LEU A 12 5.53 -10.04 15.95
C LEU A 12 5.31 -11.28 15.06
N SER A 13 4.22 -12.02 15.26
CA SER A 13 3.81 -13.07 14.32
C SER A 13 2.75 -12.51 13.38
N PHE A 14 3.09 -12.30 12.11
CA PHE A 14 2.10 -12.04 11.08
C PHE A 14 1.12 -13.21 10.99
N HIS A 15 -0.16 -12.90 10.91
CA HIS A 15 -1.20 -13.89 10.64
C HIS A 15 -1.07 -14.42 9.20
N GLU A 16 -1.61 -15.62 8.94
CA GLU A 16 -1.53 -16.25 7.61
C GLU A 16 -2.08 -15.33 6.50
N ASP A 17 -3.23 -14.69 6.75
CA ASP A 17 -3.87 -13.77 5.81
C ASP A 17 -2.98 -12.56 5.48
N GLU A 18 -2.19 -12.09 6.46
CA GLU A 18 -1.26 -10.97 6.30
C GLU A 18 -0.06 -11.34 5.42
N ILE A 19 0.46 -12.56 5.59
CA ILE A 19 1.54 -13.12 4.76
C ILE A 19 1.02 -13.34 3.32
N ILE A 20 -0.21 -13.85 3.17
CA ILE A 20 -0.84 -14.03 1.87
C ILE A 20 -1.01 -12.69 1.16
N LEU A 21 -1.45 -11.64 1.87
CA LEU A 21 -1.54 -10.29 1.32
C LEU A 21 -0.18 -9.76 0.85
N ALA A 22 0.87 -9.88 1.68
CA ALA A 22 2.22 -9.47 1.32
C ALA A 22 2.70 -10.19 0.04
N LYS A 23 2.43 -11.49 -0.05
CA LYS A 23 2.74 -12.30 -1.24
C LYS A 23 1.98 -11.81 -2.48
N MET A 24 0.68 -11.54 -2.38
CA MET A 24 -0.12 -11.04 -3.51
C MET A 24 0.41 -9.70 -4.03
N ILE A 25 0.76 -8.78 -3.12
CA ILE A 25 1.36 -7.50 -3.52
C ILE A 25 2.72 -7.71 -4.18
N MET A 26 3.56 -8.58 -3.63
CA MET A 26 4.85 -8.93 -4.23
C MET A 26 4.69 -9.49 -5.63
N ASP A 27 3.75 -10.43 -5.84
CA ASP A 27 3.54 -11.07 -7.13
C ASP A 27 3.05 -10.06 -8.19
N GLU A 28 2.13 -9.17 -7.83
CA GLU A 28 1.53 -8.20 -8.76
C GLU A 28 2.40 -6.96 -9.02
N ALA A 29 3.10 -6.46 -8.00
CA ALA A 29 3.78 -5.16 -8.08
C ALA A 29 5.29 -5.25 -8.39
N ARG A 30 5.96 -6.35 -8.03
CA ARG A 30 7.43 -6.42 -8.01
C ARG A 30 8.07 -6.04 -9.34
N THR A 31 7.69 -6.69 -10.43
CA THR A 31 8.31 -6.45 -11.74
C THR A 31 8.09 -5.02 -12.21
N THR A 32 6.91 -4.44 -11.93
CA THR A 32 6.61 -3.05 -12.24
C THR A 32 7.52 -2.09 -11.47
N LEU A 33 7.69 -2.32 -10.17
CA LEU A 33 8.54 -1.49 -9.32
C LEU A 33 10.03 -1.66 -9.66
N GLU A 34 10.50 -2.88 -9.94
CA GLU A 34 11.87 -3.14 -10.42
C GLU A 34 12.15 -2.40 -11.73
N PHE A 35 11.18 -2.35 -12.65
CA PHE A 35 11.31 -1.58 -13.87
C PHE A 35 11.34 -0.07 -13.61
N LEU A 36 10.51 0.45 -12.70
CA LEU A 36 10.55 1.86 -12.31
C LEU A 36 11.88 2.22 -11.66
N TYR A 37 12.41 1.36 -10.78
CA TYR A 37 13.75 1.50 -10.20
C TYR A 37 14.84 1.59 -11.26
N TYR A 38 14.78 0.72 -12.27
CA TYR A 38 15.68 0.80 -13.41
C TYR A 38 15.55 2.18 -14.10
N LEU A 39 14.33 2.66 -14.37
CA LEU A 39 14.16 3.97 -14.98
C LEU A 39 14.70 5.11 -14.10
N MET A 40 14.51 5.06 -12.78
CA MET A 40 15.08 6.04 -11.84
C MET A 40 16.61 6.11 -11.95
N ASN A 41 17.27 4.95 -11.95
CA ASN A 41 18.73 4.85 -11.99
C ASN A 41 19.33 5.29 -13.33
N HIS A 42 18.60 5.09 -14.43
CA HIS A 42 19.14 5.28 -15.78
C HIS A 42 18.67 6.55 -16.49
N LYS A 43 17.52 7.12 -16.10
CA LYS A 43 16.98 8.33 -16.73
C LYS A 43 17.05 9.58 -15.84
N GLY A 44 17.34 9.42 -14.55
CA GLY A 44 17.44 10.52 -13.58
C GLY A 44 16.08 11.16 -13.27
N GLU A 45 15.95 11.74 -12.07
CA GLU A 45 14.81 12.58 -11.62
C GLU A 45 13.41 11.95 -11.67
N LEU A 46 13.32 10.62 -11.80
CA LEU A 46 12.05 9.92 -11.61
C LEU A 46 11.84 9.67 -10.12
N THR A 47 10.75 10.20 -9.59
CA THR A 47 10.15 9.75 -8.33
C THR A 47 8.76 9.21 -8.65
N PHE A 48 8.25 8.37 -7.77
CA PHE A 48 6.87 7.90 -7.87
C PHE A 48 6.27 7.67 -6.50
N THR A 49 4.96 7.81 -6.41
CA THR A 49 4.18 7.49 -5.22
C THR A 49 3.48 6.15 -5.43
N ILE A 50 3.53 5.29 -4.43
CA ILE A 50 2.69 4.08 -4.37
C ILE A 50 1.56 4.34 -3.38
N ILE A 51 0.34 4.04 -3.78
CA ILE A 51 -0.87 4.11 -2.94
C ILE A 51 -1.48 2.73 -2.87
N LEU A 52 -1.50 2.12 -1.68
CA LEU A 52 -2.23 0.91 -1.38
C LEU A 52 -3.58 1.29 -0.77
N ILE A 53 -4.68 0.91 -1.43
CA ILE A 53 -6.02 1.30 -1.05
C ILE A 53 -6.96 0.11 -1.01
N SER A 54 -7.86 0.10 -0.02
CA SER A 54 -8.94 -0.88 0.08
C SER A 54 -10.24 -0.25 0.55
N ALA A 55 -11.36 -0.89 0.22
CA ALA A 55 -12.69 -0.44 0.61
C ALA A 55 -13.63 -1.61 0.90
N ASP A 56 -14.28 -1.59 2.06
CA ASP A 56 -15.23 -2.63 2.47
C ASP A 56 -16.54 -2.51 1.64
N ASP A 57 -17.09 -3.66 1.22
CA ASP A 57 -18.39 -3.79 0.53
C ASP A 57 -18.57 -2.96 -0.77
N MET A 58 -17.48 -2.53 -1.42
CA MET A 58 -17.54 -1.68 -2.60
C MET A 58 -17.48 -2.46 -3.93
N ARG A 59 -18.63 -2.64 -4.60
CA ARG A 59 -18.71 -3.40 -5.87
C ARG A 59 -17.98 -2.77 -7.07
N ASN A 60 -17.87 -1.44 -7.11
CA ASN A 60 -17.39 -0.70 -8.29
C ASN A 60 -16.01 -0.06 -8.10
N MET A 61 -15.23 -0.53 -7.12
CA MET A 61 -13.93 0.05 -6.75
C MET A 61 -12.99 0.20 -7.95
N LYS A 62 -12.79 -0.88 -8.73
CA LYS A 62 -11.94 -0.86 -9.93
C LYS A 62 -12.34 0.24 -10.93
N SER A 63 -13.65 0.38 -11.20
CA SER A 63 -14.13 1.39 -12.16
C SER A 63 -13.89 2.80 -11.66
N LEU A 64 -14.07 3.04 -10.36
CA LEU A 64 -13.79 4.32 -9.74
C LEU A 64 -12.30 4.66 -9.84
N LEU A 65 -11.42 3.73 -9.48
CA LEU A 65 -9.97 3.94 -9.57
C LEU A 65 -9.52 4.19 -11.03
N GLN A 66 -10.07 3.47 -12.00
CA GLN A 66 -9.79 3.69 -13.42
C GLN A 66 -10.22 5.06 -13.92
N GLN A 67 -11.31 5.62 -13.40
CA GLN A 67 -11.79 6.96 -13.77
C GLN A 67 -10.87 8.07 -13.24
N TRP A 68 -10.31 7.87 -12.05
CA TRP A 68 -9.52 8.90 -11.35
C TRP A 68 -8.03 8.85 -11.65
N LYS A 69 -7.48 7.69 -12.03
CA LYS A 69 -6.05 7.55 -12.35
C LYS A 69 -5.68 8.35 -13.62
N ARG A 70 -4.44 8.85 -13.67
CA ARG A 70 -3.88 9.47 -14.89
C ARG A 70 -3.49 8.40 -15.91
N GLY A 71 -3.19 8.84 -17.14
CA GLY A 71 -2.70 7.96 -18.20
C GLY A 71 -1.35 7.30 -17.86
N THR A 72 -0.52 8.00 -17.07
CA THR A 72 0.79 7.53 -16.60
C THR A 72 0.72 6.64 -15.37
N ASP A 73 -0.43 6.61 -14.69
CA ASP A 73 -0.59 5.88 -13.44
C ASP A 73 -0.93 4.42 -13.72
N ILE A 74 -0.28 3.53 -12.98
CA ILE A 74 -0.45 2.08 -13.08
C ILE A 74 -1.41 1.66 -11.97
N LEU A 75 -2.50 0.98 -12.34
CA LEU A 75 -3.45 0.40 -11.39
C LEU A 75 -3.28 -1.12 -11.39
N LEU A 76 -2.99 -1.68 -10.23
CA LEU A 76 -2.86 -3.11 -9.97
C LEU A 76 -4.03 -3.57 -9.09
N GLU A 77 -4.68 -4.66 -9.47
CA GLU A 77 -5.70 -5.33 -8.66
C GLU A 77 -4.98 -6.39 -7.83
N ILE A 78 -4.85 -6.16 -6.53
CA ILE A 78 -4.06 -7.03 -5.63
C ILE A 78 -4.93 -8.18 -5.14
N ASP A 79 -6.10 -7.84 -4.60
CA ASP A 79 -7.04 -8.81 -4.06
C ASP A 79 -8.45 -8.29 -4.35
N LYS A 80 -9.09 -8.92 -5.34
CA LYS A 80 -10.44 -8.56 -5.75
C LYS A 80 -11.48 -8.90 -4.70
N GLU A 81 -11.29 -9.98 -3.94
CA GLU A 81 -12.25 -10.44 -2.94
C GLU A 81 -12.31 -9.45 -1.77
N ASN A 82 -11.15 -8.94 -1.38
CA ASN A 82 -11.01 -7.95 -0.32
C ASN A 82 -10.96 -6.49 -0.81
N ASN A 83 -11.24 -6.24 -2.10
CA ASN A 83 -11.19 -4.92 -2.74
C ASN A 83 -9.89 -4.14 -2.51
N ILE A 84 -8.75 -4.81 -2.58
CA ILE A 84 -7.43 -4.23 -2.39
C ILE A 84 -6.79 -3.92 -3.75
N TYR A 85 -6.35 -2.69 -3.92
CA TYR A 85 -5.74 -2.19 -5.14
C TYR A 85 -4.49 -1.38 -4.82
N MET A 86 -3.55 -1.38 -5.76
CA MET A 86 -2.35 -0.54 -5.69
C MET A 86 -2.31 0.40 -6.89
N LEU A 87 -2.09 1.69 -6.62
CA LEU A 87 -1.82 2.71 -7.62
C LEU A 87 -0.35 3.11 -7.55
N ILE A 88 0.31 3.17 -8.70
CA ILE A 88 1.67 3.70 -8.82
C ILE A 88 1.61 4.95 -9.69
N CYS A 89 1.81 6.10 -9.05
CA CYS A 89 1.71 7.43 -9.63
C CYS A 89 3.12 7.97 -9.94
N GLN A 90 3.46 8.03 -11.23
CA GLN A 90 4.75 8.55 -11.68
C GLN A 90 4.83 10.08 -11.49
N SER A 91 6.02 10.60 -11.21
CA SER A 91 6.29 12.04 -11.05
C SER A 91 5.32 12.72 -10.07
N THR A 92 5.02 12.02 -8.98
CA THR A 92 4.13 12.47 -7.92
C THR A 92 4.95 12.51 -6.64
N ASP A 93 4.91 13.65 -5.95
CA ASP A 93 5.52 13.80 -4.64
C ASP A 93 4.54 13.40 -3.53
N ILE A 94 5.02 13.30 -2.29
CA ILE A 94 4.22 12.96 -1.12
C ILE A 94 3.00 13.87 -0.90
N VAL A 95 3.08 15.14 -1.32
CA VAL A 95 1.97 16.10 -1.16
C VAL A 95 0.89 15.83 -2.22
N GLY A 96 1.30 15.61 -3.46
CA GLY A 96 0.42 15.26 -4.56
C GLY A 96 -0.21 13.90 -4.37
N GLY A 97 0.56 12.92 -3.90
CA GLY A 97 0.11 11.58 -3.58
C GLY A 97 -0.93 11.58 -2.46
N LYS A 98 -0.66 12.30 -1.36
CA LYS A 98 -1.61 12.44 -0.25
C LYS A 98 -2.94 13.03 -0.71
N LYS A 99 -2.88 14.15 -1.44
CA LYS A 99 -4.09 14.80 -1.98
C LYS A 99 -4.86 13.87 -2.91
N PHE A 100 -4.15 13.10 -3.73
CA PHE A 100 -4.80 12.14 -4.61
C PHE A 100 -5.46 11.02 -3.82
N GLY A 101 -4.79 10.47 -2.81
CA GLY A 101 -5.39 9.51 -1.88
C GLY A 101 -6.63 10.07 -1.18
N GLU A 102 -6.59 11.32 -0.70
CA GLU A 102 -7.74 11.98 -0.06
C GLU A 102 -8.93 12.13 -1.03
N ILE A 103 -8.66 12.42 -2.30
CA ILE A 103 -9.69 12.47 -3.36
C ILE A 103 -10.31 11.08 -3.55
N LEU A 104 -9.49 10.03 -3.70
CA LEU A 104 -9.98 8.66 -3.89
C LEU A 104 -10.85 8.22 -2.71
N MET A 105 -10.36 8.44 -1.49
CA MET A 105 -11.09 8.10 -0.27
C MET A 105 -12.40 8.87 -0.12
N SER A 106 -12.42 10.16 -0.46
CA SER A 106 -13.65 10.97 -0.43
C SER A 106 -14.70 10.40 -1.39
N ASN A 107 -14.28 9.96 -2.59
CA ASN A 107 -15.16 9.34 -3.57
C ASN A 107 -15.66 7.96 -3.10
N ILE A 108 -14.84 7.18 -2.40
CA ILE A 108 -15.23 5.89 -1.81
C ILE A 108 -16.23 6.10 -0.66
N PHE A 109 -15.98 7.08 0.20
CA PHE A 109 -16.83 7.41 1.33
C PHE A 109 -18.26 7.81 0.91
N MET A 110 -18.42 8.41 -0.28
CA MET A 110 -19.75 8.67 -0.86
C MET A 110 -20.61 7.41 -1.03
N TYR A 111 -20.01 6.22 -1.04
CA TYR A 111 -20.70 4.93 -1.09
C TYR A 111 -20.90 4.29 0.29
N ASN A 112 -20.63 5.01 1.38
CA ASN A 112 -20.67 4.53 2.78
C ASN A 112 -19.72 3.34 3.08
N SER A 113 -18.66 3.19 2.30
CA SER A 113 -17.64 2.17 2.51
C SER A 113 -16.54 2.67 3.43
N LEU A 114 -16.17 1.85 4.43
CA LEU A 114 -14.93 2.07 5.17
C LEU A 114 -13.75 1.83 4.24
N SER A 115 -12.77 2.73 4.28
CA SER A 115 -11.60 2.63 3.42
C SER A 115 -10.30 2.82 4.19
N TYR A 116 -9.27 2.12 3.72
CA TYR A 116 -7.92 2.18 4.27
C TYR A 116 -6.97 2.54 3.12
N CYS A 117 -6.09 3.51 3.35
CA CYS A 117 -5.22 4.05 2.31
C CYS A 117 -3.84 4.34 2.90
N VAL A 118 -2.82 3.63 2.42
CA VAL A 118 -1.42 3.85 2.77
C VAL A 118 -0.67 4.34 1.54
N GLU A 119 0.14 5.37 1.71
CA GLU A 119 0.92 6.02 0.68
C GLU A 119 2.40 5.97 1.03
N THR A 120 3.26 5.73 0.05
CA THR A 120 4.69 5.99 0.17
C THR A 120 5.25 6.67 -1.07
N GLU A 121 6.11 7.67 -0.88
CA GLU A 121 6.88 8.28 -1.97
C GLU A 121 8.25 7.60 -2.08
N VAL A 122 8.58 7.11 -3.27
CA VAL A 122 9.88 6.52 -3.59
C VAL A 122 10.73 7.55 -4.33
N LYS A 123 11.74 8.06 -3.62
CA LYS A 123 12.70 9.07 -4.13
C LYS A 123 14.05 8.49 -4.50
N THR A 124 14.33 7.28 -4.06
CA THR A 124 15.63 6.63 -4.18
C THR A 124 15.47 5.13 -4.38
N THR A 125 16.46 4.50 -4.98
CA THR A 125 16.53 3.05 -5.22
C THR A 125 17.43 2.34 -4.20
N LEU A 126 17.81 3.03 -3.11
CA LEU A 126 18.65 2.48 -2.04
C LEU A 126 17.97 1.32 -1.29
N TYR A 127 16.65 1.39 -1.12
CA TYR A 127 15.85 0.34 -0.48
C TYR A 127 15.36 -0.63 -1.55
N ALA A 128 15.50 -1.94 -1.31
CA ALA A 128 14.98 -2.95 -2.20
C ALA A 128 13.45 -2.82 -2.37
N VAL A 129 12.94 -3.18 -3.55
CA VAL A 129 11.50 -3.15 -3.84
C VAL A 129 10.69 -3.93 -2.81
N GLN A 130 11.23 -5.07 -2.35
CA GLN A 130 10.66 -5.90 -1.31
C GLN A 130 10.44 -5.13 -0.01
N GLU A 131 11.44 -4.35 0.40
CA GLU A 131 11.44 -3.60 1.66
C GLU A 131 10.40 -2.48 1.61
N VAL A 132 10.29 -1.78 0.48
CA VAL A 132 9.24 -0.77 0.26
C VAL A 132 7.85 -1.42 0.34
N ILE A 133 7.64 -2.57 -0.32
CA ILE A 133 6.37 -3.30 -0.26
C ILE A 133 6.05 -3.73 1.17
N PHE A 134 6.99 -4.35 1.88
CA PHE A 134 6.75 -4.86 3.23
C PHE A 134 6.42 -3.74 4.19
N LYS A 135 7.13 -2.60 4.14
CA LYS A 135 6.83 -1.44 4.98
C LYS A 135 5.41 -0.90 4.71
N MET A 136 4.99 -0.84 3.44
CA MET A 136 3.62 -0.46 3.10
C MET A 136 2.58 -1.45 3.64
N VAL A 137 2.85 -2.75 3.51
CA VAL A 137 1.96 -3.82 4.00
C VAL A 137 1.82 -3.78 5.51
N GLU A 138 2.93 -3.64 6.23
CA GLU A 138 2.95 -3.49 7.69
C GLU A 138 2.08 -2.33 8.14
N GLN A 139 2.27 -1.15 7.54
CA GLN A 139 1.45 0.01 7.86
C GLN A 139 -0.02 -0.23 7.52
N TYR A 140 -0.32 -0.84 6.39
CA TYR A 140 -1.69 -1.14 6.01
C TYR A 140 -2.38 -2.08 7.02
N ILE A 141 -1.71 -3.17 7.40
CA ILE A 141 -2.18 -4.13 8.39
C ILE A 141 -2.40 -3.44 9.73
N GLU A 142 -1.44 -2.65 10.18
CA GLU A 142 -1.51 -1.91 11.44
C GLU A 142 -2.76 -1.01 11.47
N LYS A 143 -2.99 -0.22 10.41
CA LYS A 143 -4.15 0.70 10.36
C LYS A 143 -5.47 -0.05 10.25
N LYS A 144 -5.51 -1.19 9.57
CA LYS A 144 -6.68 -2.08 9.52
C LYS A 144 -6.97 -2.71 10.88
N HIS A 145 -5.94 -3.17 11.59
CA HIS A 145 -6.04 -3.75 12.93
C HIS A 145 -6.61 -2.75 13.94
N TYR A 146 -6.09 -1.52 13.96
CA TYR A 146 -6.58 -0.44 14.82
C TYR A 146 -7.85 0.25 14.32
N LYS A 147 -8.41 -0.18 13.18
CA LYS A 147 -9.61 0.39 12.54
C LYS A 147 -9.50 1.88 12.26
N GLU A 148 -8.28 2.35 12.02
CA GLU A 148 -8.04 3.72 11.63
C GLU A 148 -8.35 3.85 10.13
N SER A 149 -9.60 4.21 9.82
CA SER A 149 -10.13 4.28 8.45
C SER A 149 -10.39 5.72 8.00
N ASN A 150 -10.71 5.90 6.71
CA ASN A 150 -11.16 7.15 6.11
C ASN A 150 -10.15 8.31 6.17
N LYS A 151 -8.85 8.00 6.24
CA LYS A 151 -7.73 8.91 6.09
C LYS A 151 -6.57 8.26 5.34
N VAL A 152 -5.73 9.09 4.72
CA VAL A 152 -4.49 8.67 4.08
C VAL A 152 -3.38 8.61 5.12
N PHE A 153 -2.69 7.48 5.19
CA PHE A 153 -1.52 7.29 6.03
C PHE A 153 -0.27 7.32 5.17
N ILE A 154 0.71 8.08 5.62
CA ILE A 154 1.97 8.20 4.93
C ILE A 154 2.97 7.29 5.63
N THR A 155 3.69 6.50 4.85
CA THR A 155 4.87 5.77 5.29
C THR A 155 6.07 6.14 4.46
N THR A 156 7.25 6.14 5.06
CA THR A 156 8.51 6.41 4.37
C THR A 156 9.42 5.18 4.44
N PRO A 157 10.13 4.85 3.34
CA PRO A 157 11.15 3.81 3.37
C PRO A 157 12.34 4.16 4.29
N GLU A 158 12.48 5.43 4.68
CA GLU A 158 13.54 5.93 5.56
C GLU A 158 13.45 5.42 7.01
N GLU A 159 12.33 4.81 7.40
CA GLU A 159 12.17 4.14 8.71
C GLU A 159 12.74 2.70 8.73
N ILE A 160 13.42 2.27 7.66
CA ILE A 160 14.05 0.95 7.56
C ILE A 160 15.46 1.05 8.14
N GLU A 161 15.58 0.78 9.46
CA GLU A 161 16.87 0.68 10.14
C GLU A 161 17.57 -0.65 9.77
N TYR A 162 18.70 -0.57 9.07
CA TYR A 162 19.62 -1.70 8.95
C TYR A 162 20.44 -1.79 10.24
N ASN A 163 20.13 -2.77 11.09
CA ASN A 163 21.01 -3.17 12.20
C ASN A 163 22.20 -3.99 11.71
#